data_AF-A0A6M2E740-F1
#
_entry.id   AF-A0A6M2E740-F1
#
_cell.length_a   1.000
_cell.length_b   1.000
_cell.length_c   1.000
_cell.angle_alpha   90.00
_cell.angle_beta   90.00
_cell.angle_gamma   90.00
#
_symmetry.space_group_name_H-M   'P 1'
#
loop_
_entity.id
_entity.type
_entity.pdbx_description
1 polymer ?
#
loop_
_entity_poly.entity_id
_entity_poly.type
_entity_poly.pdbx_seq_one_letter_code
_entity_poly.pdbx_strand_id
1 'polypeptide(L)'
;MVREDKTTWKSNYFLRLVQLLDEFPKCFIVGVDNVGSKQMQTIRVSLRKHAVLLMGKNTMIRKAIRGHLDNNPALEKLLPHIKGNVGFVFTKEDLTEVREKIIENKVKAPARAGALAPLDVMIPAQNTGLGPEKTSFFQALQIPTKISKGTIEILNEIHLIKKDDRVGASEATLLNMLNISPFSYGLKILQVYDSGTVFSPDVLDITPDDLRAAFVEGVRNVASVSLAIGYPTVASVPHSIVNGLKNLIAIAVETDITFKEAEMAKEYLKDPSKFAAAAAPAAGGGAAATKPEEAKKEEAKKEESEEEDDDMGFGLFD
;
A
#
# COMPACT_ATOMS: atom_id res chain seq x y z
N MET A 1 -19.69 16.10 -34.96
CA MET A 1 -18.80 14.92 -35.07
C MET A 1 -19.43 13.99 -36.08
N VAL A 2 -18.87 13.91 -37.29
CA VAL A 2 -19.39 13.06 -38.37
C VAL A 2 -19.34 11.61 -37.88
N ARG A 3 -20.46 10.88 -37.99
CA ARG A 3 -20.47 9.43 -37.74
C ARG A 3 -19.64 8.81 -38.86
N GLU A 4 -18.36 8.52 -38.58
CA GLU A 4 -17.52 7.73 -39.45
C GLU A 4 -18.20 6.40 -39.78
N ASP A 5 -18.00 5.91 -41.01
CA ASP A 5 -18.48 4.60 -41.41
C ASP A 5 -17.94 3.50 -40.49
N LYS A 6 -18.81 2.54 -40.16
CA LYS A 6 -18.50 1.50 -39.17
C LYS A 6 -17.28 0.66 -39.56
N THR A 7 -16.99 0.53 -40.85
CA THR A 7 -15.83 -0.20 -41.39
C THR A 7 -14.54 0.58 -41.16
N THR A 8 -14.53 1.88 -41.47
CA THR A 8 -13.36 2.75 -41.29
C THR A 8 -13.05 2.97 -39.82
N TRP A 9 -14.07 3.12 -38.97
CA TRP A 9 -13.87 3.18 -37.53
C TRP A 9 -13.21 1.91 -36.96
N LYS A 10 -13.66 0.74 -37.43
CA LYS A 10 -13.07 -0.55 -37.03
C LYS A 10 -11.61 -0.67 -37.47
N SER A 11 -11.29 -0.34 -38.73
CA SER A 11 -9.91 -0.39 -39.21
C SER A 11 -9.00 0.58 -38.43
N ASN A 12 -9.47 1.80 -38.17
CA ASN A 12 -8.74 2.77 -37.36
C ASN A 12 -8.50 2.27 -35.93
N TYR A 13 -9.49 1.59 -35.34
CA TYR A 13 -9.33 0.96 -34.03
C TYR A 13 -8.28 -0.17 -34.05
N PHE A 14 -8.29 -1.03 -35.08
CA PHE A 14 -7.29 -2.09 -35.24
C PHE A 14 -5.88 -1.51 -35.36
N LEU A 15 -5.69 -0.52 -36.23
CA LEU A 15 -4.40 0.15 -36.41
C LEU A 15 -3.91 0.79 -35.11
N ARG A 16 -4.79 1.49 -34.39
CA ARG A 16 -4.44 2.10 -33.11
C ARG A 16 -4.05 1.07 -32.06
N LEU A 17 -4.76 -0.05 -31.97
CA LEU A 17 -4.45 -1.10 -31.00
C LEU A 17 -3.09 -1.74 -31.30
N VAL A 18 -2.84 -2.04 -32.58
CA VAL A 18 -1.55 -2.57 -33.05
C VAL A 18 -0.41 -1.61 -32.73
N GLN A 19 -0.56 -0.33 -33.05
CA GLN A 19 0.44 0.69 -32.72
C GLN A 19 0.76 0.72 -31.24
N LEU A 20 -0.25 0.59 -30.37
CA LEU A 20 -0.03 0.56 -28.92
C LEU A 20 0.64 -0.73 -28.43
N LEU A 21 0.36 -1.87 -29.07
CA LEU A 21 1.03 -3.14 -28.74
C LEU A 21 2.50 -3.13 -29.15
N ASP A 22 2.84 -2.48 -30.26
CA ASP A 22 4.21 -2.39 -30.73
C ASP A 22 5.00 -1.29 -29.99
N GLU A 23 4.34 -0.19 -29.62
CA GLU A 23 4.98 0.92 -28.91
C GLU A 23 5.25 0.63 -27.43
N PHE A 24 4.35 -0.11 -26.76
CA PHE A 24 4.41 -0.31 -25.31
C PHE A 24 4.69 -1.79 -24.96
N PRO A 25 5.84 -2.10 -24.33
CA PRO A 25 6.18 -3.48 -23.96
C PRO A 25 5.33 -4.02 -22.79
N LYS A 26 4.82 -3.11 -21.95
CA LYS A 26 4.06 -3.43 -20.74
C LYS A 26 2.59 -3.03 -20.90
N CYS A 27 1.68 -3.90 -20.47
CA CYS A 27 0.26 -3.55 -20.40
C CYS A 27 -0.46 -4.17 -19.20
N PHE A 28 -1.41 -3.43 -18.64
CA PHE A 28 -2.33 -3.93 -17.63
C PHE A 28 -3.67 -4.29 -18.27
N ILE A 29 -4.18 -5.46 -17.91
CA ILE A 29 -5.57 -5.86 -18.14
C ILE A 29 -6.37 -5.43 -16.92
N VAL A 30 -7.32 -4.53 -17.13
CA VAL A 30 -8.06 -3.87 -16.06
C VAL A 30 -9.56 -4.15 -16.19
N GLY A 31 -10.20 -4.58 -15.12
CA GLY A 31 -11.65 -4.68 -14.99
C GLY A 31 -12.26 -3.31 -14.65
N VAL A 32 -13.27 -2.91 -15.42
CA VAL A 32 -13.93 -1.60 -15.33
C VAL A 32 -15.38 -1.77 -14.87
N ASP A 33 -15.59 -2.47 -13.75
CA ASP A 33 -16.94 -2.69 -13.22
C ASP A 33 -17.39 -1.53 -12.33
N ASN A 34 -18.63 -1.08 -12.51
CA ASN A 34 -19.26 0.02 -11.74
C ASN A 34 -18.53 1.38 -11.80
N VAL A 35 -17.64 1.58 -12.77
CA VAL A 35 -16.93 2.86 -12.98
C VAL A 35 -17.75 3.79 -13.87
N GLY A 36 -18.01 5.01 -13.38
CA GLY A 36 -18.75 6.02 -14.14
C GLY A 36 -17.92 6.68 -15.25
N SER A 37 -18.58 7.23 -16.28
CA SER A 37 -17.89 7.91 -17.39
C SER A 37 -17.03 9.10 -16.93
N LYS A 38 -17.52 9.88 -15.94
CA LYS A 38 -16.77 11.00 -15.35
C LYS A 38 -15.51 10.52 -14.63
N GLN A 39 -15.62 9.42 -13.88
CA GLN A 39 -14.48 8.80 -13.22
C GLN A 39 -13.44 8.31 -14.23
N MET A 40 -13.87 7.66 -15.32
CA MET A 40 -12.96 7.25 -16.40
C MET A 40 -12.25 8.44 -17.06
N GLN A 41 -12.92 9.60 -17.19
CA GLN A 41 -12.27 10.81 -17.69
C GLN A 41 -11.22 11.33 -16.71
N THR A 42 -11.52 11.38 -15.41
CA THR A 42 -10.54 11.77 -14.37
C THR A 42 -9.34 10.83 -14.37
N ILE A 43 -9.56 9.51 -14.43
CA ILE A 43 -8.48 8.51 -14.51
C ILE A 43 -7.65 8.69 -15.78
N ARG A 44 -8.30 8.98 -16.91
CA ARG A 44 -7.56 9.27 -18.15
C ARG A 44 -6.74 10.55 -18.06
N VAL A 45 -7.14 11.53 -17.26
CA VAL A 45 -6.38 12.76 -17.02
C VAL A 45 -5.19 12.48 -16.10
N SER A 46 -5.38 11.72 -15.02
CA SER A 46 -4.29 11.37 -14.09
C SER A 46 -3.24 10.47 -14.74
N LEU A 47 -3.68 9.56 -15.62
CA LEU A 47 -2.78 8.69 -16.37
C LEU A 47 -2.11 9.37 -17.57
N ARG A 48 -2.43 10.62 -17.93
CA ARG A 48 -1.76 11.29 -19.05
C ARG A 48 -0.25 11.34 -18.79
N LYS A 49 0.52 11.14 -19.87
CA LYS A 49 2.00 11.06 -19.91
C LYS A 49 2.57 9.73 -19.42
N HIS A 50 1.99 9.13 -18.38
CA HIS A 50 2.47 7.86 -17.81
C HIS A 50 1.92 6.63 -18.54
N ALA A 51 0.63 6.68 -18.91
CA ALA A 51 -0.07 5.54 -19.49
C ALA A 51 -1.13 5.94 -20.52
N VAL A 52 -1.41 5.03 -21.45
CA VAL A 52 -2.51 5.17 -22.41
C VAL A 52 -3.57 4.12 -22.12
N LEU A 53 -4.78 4.58 -21.78
CA LEU A 53 -5.93 3.70 -21.56
C LEU A 53 -6.73 3.51 -22.86
N LEU A 54 -6.84 2.27 -23.31
CA LEU A 54 -7.64 1.85 -24.45
C LEU A 54 -8.78 0.91 -24.00
N MET A 55 -10.01 1.29 -24.29
CA MET A 55 -11.19 0.41 -24.12
C MET A 55 -11.59 -0.17 -25.48
N GLY A 56 -12.21 -1.36 -25.48
CA GLY A 56 -12.79 -1.92 -26.69
C GLY A 56 -13.64 -3.14 -26.46
N LYS A 57 -14.27 -3.61 -27.55
CA LYS A 57 -15.09 -4.82 -27.51
C LYS A 57 -14.19 -6.05 -27.52
N ASN A 58 -14.42 -6.99 -26.61
CA ASN A 58 -13.60 -8.20 -26.43
C ASN A 58 -13.38 -8.99 -27.74
N THR A 59 -14.40 -9.10 -28.59
CA THR A 59 -14.31 -9.81 -29.87
C THR A 59 -13.40 -9.09 -30.87
N MET A 60 -13.38 -7.76 -30.85
CA MET A 60 -12.52 -6.94 -31.71
C MET A 60 -11.07 -7.04 -31.26
N ILE A 61 -10.82 -6.88 -29.96
CA ILE A 61 -9.48 -6.97 -29.37
C ILE A 61 -8.89 -8.36 -29.61
N ARG A 62 -9.66 -9.42 -29.38
CA ARG A 62 -9.23 -10.80 -29.62
C ARG A 62 -8.86 -11.04 -31.09
N LYS A 63 -9.60 -10.44 -32.04
CA LYS A 63 -9.28 -10.55 -33.47
C LYS A 63 -8.01 -9.77 -33.82
N ALA A 64 -7.79 -8.61 -33.21
CA ALA A 64 -6.61 -7.79 -33.43
C ALA A 64 -5.34 -8.53 -32.99
N ILE A 65 -5.36 -9.06 -31.76
CA ILE A 65 -4.23 -9.79 -31.18
C ILE A 65 -3.93 -11.07 -31.96
N ARG A 66 -4.95 -11.83 -32.37
CA ARG A 66 -4.73 -13.02 -33.22
C ARG A 66 -4.13 -12.69 -34.58
N GLY A 67 -4.47 -11.54 -35.17
CA GLY A 67 -3.87 -11.09 -36.43
C GLY A 67 -2.43 -10.59 -36.28
N HIS A 68 -1.98 -10.31 -35.05
CA HIS A 68 -0.61 -9.88 -34.74
C HIS A 68 0.25 -10.98 -34.11
N LEU A 69 -0.28 -12.21 -34.04
CA LEU A 69 0.35 -13.34 -33.36
C LEU A 69 1.63 -13.80 -34.08
N ASP A 70 1.69 -13.58 -35.40
CA ASP A 70 2.87 -13.90 -36.22
C ASP A 70 4.10 -13.06 -35.83
N ASN A 71 3.89 -11.83 -35.34
CA ASN A 71 4.97 -10.93 -34.91
C ASN A 71 5.37 -11.16 -33.45
N ASN A 72 4.40 -11.54 -32.60
CA ASN A 72 4.67 -11.81 -31.19
C ASN A 72 3.78 -12.97 -30.67
N PRO A 73 4.33 -14.20 -30.59
CA PRO A 73 3.56 -15.38 -30.17
C PRO A 73 3.16 -15.32 -28.69
N ALA A 74 3.86 -14.53 -27.89
CA ALA A 74 3.61 -14.45 -26.46
C ALA A 74 2.28 -13.75 -26.10
N LEU A 75 1.68 -13.04 -27.06
CA LEU A 75 0.35 -12.42 -26.92
C LEU A 75 -0.79 -13.44 -26.81
N GLU A 76 -0.56 -14.69 -27.19
CA GLU A 76 -1.57 -15.76 -27.07
C GLU A 76 -2.01 -15.95 -25.61
N LYS A 77 -1.08 -15.78 -24.67
CA LYS A 77 -1.33 -15.88 -23.22
C LYS A 77 -2.34 -14.85 -22.71
N LEU A 78 -2.59 -13.75 -23.43
CA LEU A 78 -3.57 -12.73 -23.05
C LEU A 78 -5.01 -13.13 -23.39
N LEU A 79 -5.21 -13.96 -24.42
CA LEU A 79 -6.54 -14.28 -24.95
C LEU A 79 -7.54 -14.86 -23.92
N PRO A 80 -7.12 -15.70 -22.96
CA PRO A 80 -8.01 -16.25 -21.93
C PRO A 80 -8.51 -15.19 -20.93
N HIS A 81 -7.72 -14.14 -20.69
CA HIS A 81 -7.99 -13.12 -19.67
C HIS A 81 -8.87 -11.97 -20.18
N ILE A 82 -9.14 -11.90 -21.48
CA ILE A 82 -10.04 -10.89 -22.10
C ILE A 82 -11.50 -11.35 -21.97
N LYS A 83 -12.04 -11.30 -20.75
CA LYS A 83 -13.43 -11.68 -20.41
C LYS A 83 -14.05 -10.64 -19.47
N GLY A 84 -15.33 -10.34 -19.66
CA GLY A 84 -16.03 -9.32 -18.88
C GLY A 84 -15.82 -7.90 -19.42
N ASN A 85 -16.00 -6.89 -18.57
CA ASN A 85 -15.80 -5.49 -18.93
C ASN A 85 -14.34 -5.09 -18.72
N VAL A 86 -13.53 -5.25 -19.76
CA VAL A 86 -12.06 -5.14 -19.69
C VAL A 86 -11.56 -3.93 -20.50
N GLY A 87 -10.55 -3.27 -19.95
CA GLY A 87 -9.72 -2.25 -20.60
C GLY A 87 -8.24 -2.63 -20.57
N PHE A 88 -7.49 -2.01 -21.47
CA PHE A 88 -6.03 -2.09 -21.52
C PHE A 88 -5.42 -0.75 -21.08
N VAL A 89 -4.42 -0.80 -20.22
CA VAL A 89 -3.59 0.36 -19.87
C VAL A 89 -2.17 0.06 -20.30
N PHE A 90 -1.69 0.78 -21.30
CA PHE A 90 -0.34 0.62 -21.87
C PHE A 90 0.63 1.59 -21.21
N THR A 91 1.81 1.10 -20.84
CA THR A 91 2.82 1.87 -20.07
C THR A 91 4.23 1.53 -20.55
N LYS A 92 5.15 2.50 -20.50
CA LYS A 92 6.60 2.26 -20.63
C LYS A 92 7.31 2.27 -19.27
N GLU A 93 6.70 2.95 -18.30
CA GLU A 93 7.18 3.11 -16.94
C GLU A 93 7.11 1.81 -16.13
N ASP A 94 7.53 1.89 -14.87
CA ASP A 94 7.54 0.75 -13.95
C ASP A 94 6.13 0.34 -13.51
N LEU A 95 5.96 -0.98 -13.39
CA LEU A 95 4.65 -1.59 -13.16
C LEU A 95 4.10 -1.23 -11.77
N THR A 96 4.98 -1.10 -10.78
CA THR A 96 4.65 -0.74 -9.40
C THR A 96 4.09 0.68 -9.30
N GLU A 97 4.77 1.66 -9.88
CA GLU A 97 4.32 3.06 -9.85
C GLU A 97 2.97 3.26 -10.55
N VAL A 98 2.78 2.64 -11.71
CA VAL A 98 1.51 2.76 -12.43
C VAL A 98 0.39 2.02 -11.69
N ARG A 99 0.70 0.90 -11.03
CA ARG A 99 -0.26 0.21 -10.17
C ARG A 99 -0.71 1.08 -9.01
N GLU A 100 0.21 1.74 -8.32
CA GLU A 100 -0.12 2.68 -7.24
C GLU A 100 -1.00 3.82 -7.75
N LYS A 101 -0.65 4.44 -8.89
CA LYS A 101 -1.47 5.49 -9.53
C LYS A 101 -2.88 4.99 -9.91
N ILE A 102 -3.02 3.73 -10.33
CA ILE A 102 -4.32 3.12 -10.65
C ILE A 102 -5.14 2.89 -9.38
N ILE A 103 -4.51 2.40 -8.31
CA ILE A 103 -5.16 2.07 -7.03
C ILE A 103 -5.51 3.31 -6.23
N GLU A 104 -4.69 4.36 -6.28
CA GLU A 104 -4.92 5.64 -5.60
C GLU A 104 -6.18 6.34 -6.14
N ASN A 105 -6.44 6.24 -7.44
CA ASN A 105 -7.59 6.84 -8.12
C ASN A 105 -8.91 6.06 -7.92
N LYS A 106 -9.18 5.67 -6.68
CA LYS A 106 -10.46 5.09 -6.25
C LYS A 106 -11.45 6.19 -5.92
N VAL A 107 -12.65 6.09 -6.47
CA VAL A 107 -13.74 7.04 -6.18
C VAL A 107 -14.70 6.38 -5.19
N LYS A 108 -15.03 7.12 -4.12
CA LYS A 108 -16.09 6.74 -3.21
C LYS A 108 -17.41 6.76 -3.97
N ALA A 109 -18.13 5.63 -3.97
CA ALA A 109 -19.41 5.51 -4.62
C ALA A 109 -20.49 5.13 -3.62
N PRO A 110 -21.72 5.61 -3.85
CA PRO A 110 -22.87 5.20 -3.06
C PRO A 110 -23.19 3.72 -3.27
N ALA A 111 -23.74 3.09 -2.24
CA ALA A 111 -24.30 1.75 -2.35
C ALA A 111 -25.51 1.77 -3.30
N ARG A 112 -25.53 0.87 -4.28
CA ARG A 112 -26.66 0.74 -5.22
C ARG A 112 -27.61 -0.33 -4.72
N ALA A 113 -28.91 -0.04 -4.74
CA ALA A 113 -29.94 -1.01 -4.38
C ALA A 113 -29.83 -2.27 -5.25
N GLY A 114 -29.87 -3.45 -4.63
CA GLY A 114 -29.77 -4.75 -5.28
C GLY A 114 -28.35 -5.17 -5.69
N ALA A 115 -27.33 -4.34 -5.46
CA ALA A 115 -25.94 -4.75 -5.66
C ALA A 115 -25.43 -5.60 -4.48
N LEU A 116 -24.46 -6.47 -4.73
CA LEU A 116 -23.76 -7.20 -3.68
C LEU A 116 -22.74 -6.28 -2.99
N ALA A 117 -22.72 -6.31 -1.66
CA ALA A 117 -21.79 -5.52 -0.86
C ALA A 117 -20.37 -6.13 -0.89
N PRO A 118 -19.34 -5.42 -1.41
CA PRO A 118 -17.97 -5.93 -1.42
C PRO A 118 -17.29 -5.89 -0.04
N LEU A 119 -17.77 -5.03 0.86
CA LEU A 119 -17.26 -4.82 2.22
C LEU A 119 -18.43 -4.64 3.17
N ASP A 120 -18.19 -4.90 4.45
CA ASP A 120 -19.15 -4.63 5.52
C ASP A 120 -19.40 -3.12 5.64
N VAL A 121 -20.66 -2.72 5.86
CA VAL A 121 -21.06 -1.32 6.01
C VAL A 121 -21.50 -1.06 7.44
N MET A 122 -20.77 -0.17 8.10
CA MET A 122 -21.02 0.31 9.46
C MET A 122 -21.54 1.75 9.43
N ILE A 123 -22.52 2.05 10.29
CA ILE A 123 -22.92 3.43 10.55
C ILE A 123 -22.41 3.86 11.94
N PRO A 124 -21.56 4.90 12.03
CA PRO A 124 -21.12 5.43 13.31
C PRO A 124 -22.24 6.17 14.05
N ALA A 125 -22.13 6.23 15.37
CA ALA A 125 -23.00 7.07 16.21
C ALA A 125 -22.76 8.55 15.89
N GLN A 126 -23.76 9.20 15.28
CA GLN A 126 -23.65 10.58 14.82
C GLN A 126 -25.03 11.23 14.72
N ASN A 127 -25.08 12.56 14.89
CA ASN A 127 -26.28 13.33 14.57
C ASN A 127 -26.45 13.42 13.05
N THR A 128 -27.59 12.94 12.54
CA THR A 128 -27.88 12.82 11.11
C THR A 128 -28.31 14.13 10.46
N GLY A 129 -28.73 15.12 11.26
CA GLY A 129 -29.27 16.38 10.74
C GLY A 129 -30.63 16.25 10.04
N LEU A 130 -31.23 15.07 10.04
CA LEU A 130 -32.56 14.81 9.48
C LEU A 130 -33.64 15.19 10.49
N GLY A 131 -34.73 15.77 9.99
CA GLY A 131 -35.92 16.09 10.79
C GLY A 131 -36.70 14.85 11.24
N PRO A 132 -37.63 15.01 12.20
CA PRO A 132 -38.33 13.90 12.85
C PRO A 132 -39.27 13.12 11.91
N GLU A 133 -39.62 13.67 10.75
CA GLU A 133 -40.48 13.05 9.74
C GLU A 133 -39.97 11.69 9.25
N LYS A 134 -38.64 11.51 9.22
CA LYS A 134 -37.99 10.31 8.67
C LYS A 134 -37.61 9.27 9.73
N THR A 135 -38.08 9.42 10.97
CA THR A 135 -37.79 8.48 12.07
C THR A 135 -38.27 7.05 11.80
N SER A 136 -39.36 6.89 11.05
CA SER A 136 -39.90 5.59 10.64
C SER A 136 -38.91 4.75 9.81
N PHE A 137 -38.06 5.40 9.00
CA PHE A 137 -37.05 4.71 8.18
C PHE A 137 -35.96 4.06 9.03
N PHE A 138 -35.50 4.74 10.08
CA PHE A 138 -34.48 4.20 11.00
C PHE A 138 -35.03 3.05 11.85
N GLN A 139 -36.30 3.16 12.27
CA GLN A 139 -37.00 2.09 12.99
C GLN A 139 -37.20 0.84 12.13
N ALA A 140 -37.56 1.01 10.84
CA ALA A 140 -37.72 -0.11 9.91
C ALA A 140 -36.43 -0.89 9.68
N LEU A 141 -35.28 -0.20 9.75
CA LEU A 141 -33.94 -0.80 9.63
C LEU A 141 -33.34 -1.21 10.98
N GLN A 142 -34.14 -1.19 12.05
CA GLN A 142 -33.73 -1.56 13.41
C GLN A 142 -32.51 -0.77 13.94
N ILE A 143 -32.36 0.48 13.51
CA ILE A 143 -31.30 1.39 13.99
C ILE A 143 -31.85 2.17 15.20
N PRO A 144 -31.22 2.07 16.39
CA PRO A 144 -31.63 2.77 17.59
C PRO A 144 -31.25 4.25 17.46
N THR A 145 -32.28 5.08 17.30
CA THR A 145 -32.14 6.53 17.17
C THR A 145 -32.93 7.27 18.22
N LYS A 146 -32.45 8.43 18.66
CA LYS A 146 -33.13 9.35 19.57
C LYS A 146 -33.31 10.71 18.91
N ILE A 147 -34.42 11.39 19.19
CA ILE A 147 -34.63 12.76 18.73
C ILE A 147 -33.95 13.68 19.74
N SER A 148 -32.88 14.35 19.32
CA SER A 148 -32.14 15.35 20.08
C SER A 148 -32.27 16.69 19.38
N LYS A 149 -32.80 17.72 20.07
CA LYS A 149 -32.91 19.10 19.56
C LYS A 149 -33.60 19.21 18.18
N GLY A 150 -34.61 18.38 17.92
CA GLY A 150 -35.36 18.40 16.64
C GLY A 150 -34.68 17.67 15.48
N THR A 151 -33.53 17.03 15.70
CA THR A 151 -32.81 16.20 14.72
C THR A 151 -32.66 14.76 15.21
N ILE A 152 -32.58 13.80 14.29
CA ILE A 152 -32.40 12.38 14.61
C ILE A 152 -30.91 12.09 14.87
N GLU A 153 -30.61 11.52 16.04
CA GLU A 153 -29.27 11.11 16.46
C GLU A 153 -29.18 9.59 16.60
N ILE A 154 -28.14 9.00 16.02
CA ILE A 154 -27.86 7.55 16.12
C ILE A 154 -27.07 7.32 17.41
N LEU A 155 -27.57 6.43 18.28
CA LEU A 155 -26.99 6.19 19.60
C LEU A 155 -25.73 5.33 19.55
N ASN A 156 -25.80 4.21 18.83
CA ASN A 156 -24.75 3.19 18.79
C ASN A 156 -24.34 2.89 17.35
N GLU A 157 -23.09 2.47 17.17
CA GLU A 157 -22.61 1.94 15.90
C GLU A 157 -23.25 0.57 15.61
N ILE A 158 -23.78 0.39 14.40
CA ILE A 158 -24.45 -0.84 13.97
C ILE A 158 -23.98 -1.28 12.58
N HIS A 159 -23.79 -2.60 12.44
CA HIS A 159 -23.61 -3.30 11.18
C HIS A 159 -24.90 -3.28 10.38
N LEU A 160 -24.93 -2.49 9.31
CA LEU A 160 -26.09 -2.37 8.45
C LEU A 160 -26.12 -3.49 7.40
N ILE A 161 -24.98 -3.75 6.75
CA ILE A 161 -24.87 -4.72 5.64
C ILE A 161 -23.60 -5.54 5.84
N LYS A 162 -23.72 -6.87 5.71
CA LYS A 162 -22.58 -7.79 5.70
C LYS A 162 -22.04 -7.97 4.28
N LYS A 163 -20.78 -8.38 4.19
CA LYS A 163 -20.12 -8.73 2.94
C LYS A 163 -20.91 -9.81 2.21
N ASP A 164 -21.04 -9.61 0.90
CA ASP A 164 -21.76 -10.47 -0.05
C ASP A 164 -23.29 -10.51 0.14
N ASP A 165 -23.85 -9.67 1.02
CA ASP A 165 -25.30 -9.48 1.10
C ASP A 165 -25.80 -8.48 0.05
N ARG A 166 -27.08 -8.59 -0.32
CA ARG A 166 -27.71 -7.69 -1.27
C ARG A 166 -28.17 -6.43 -0.56
N VAL A 167 -27.68 -5.29 -1.02
CA VAL A 167 -28.06 -3.98 -0.48
C VAL A 167 -29.56 -3.74 -0.69
N GLY A 168 -30.29 -3.55 0.41
CA GLY A 168 -31.71 -3.17 0.37
C GLY A 168 -31.93 -1.78 -0.22
N ALA A 169 -33.10 -1.54 -0.83
CA ALA A 169 -33.41 -0.22 -1.38
C ALA A 169 -33.48 0.86 -0.29
N SER A 170 -34.05 0.53 0.88
CA SER A 170 -34.12 1.40 2.06
C SER A 170 -32.72 1.73 2.60
N GLU A 171 -31.84 0.73 2.73
CA GLU A 171 -30.46 0.88 3.21
C GLU A 171 -29.63 1.79 2.29
N ALA A 172 -29.70 1.56 0.98
CA ALA A 172 -29.02 2.41 -0.01
C ALA A 172 -29.48 3.86 0.07
N THR A 173 -30.80 4.09 0.18
CA THR A 173 -31.33 5.46 0.29
C THR A 173 -30.91 6.14 1.59
N LEU A 174 -30.86 5.41 2.71
CA LEU A 174 -30.40 5.94 3.99
C LEU A 174 -28.93 6.34 3.91
N LEU A 175 -28.05 5.46 3.40
CA LEU A 175 -26.62 5.76 3.24
C LEU A 175 -26.39 7.00 2.37
N ASN A 176 -27.18 7.15 1.30
CA ASN A 176 -27.16 8.35 0.46
C ASN A 176 -27.60 9.61 1.21
N MET A 177 -28.64 9.53 2.05
CA MET A 177 -29.10 10.66 2.85
C MET A 177 -28.10 11.07 3.94
N LEU A 178 -27.38 10.10 4.51
CA LEU A 178 -26.30 10.36 5.47
C LEU A 178 -24.99 10.82 4.80
N ASN A 179 -24.95 10.91 3.47
CA ASN A 179 -23.75 11.18 2.67
C ASN A 179 -22.61 10.17 2.94
N ILE A 180 -22.94 8.96 3.39
CA ILE A 180 -21.99 7.89 3.62
C ILE A 180 -21.90 7.07 2.32
N SER A 181 -20.73 7.11 1.70
CA SER A 181 -20.40 6.31 0.51
C SER A 181 -19.42 5.21 0.91
N PRO A 182 -19.92 4.02 1.30
CA PRO A 182 -19.09 3.01 1.96
C PRO A 182 -18.16 2.26 1.00
N PHE A 183 -18.48 2.25 -0.30
CA PHE A 183 -17.71 1.50 -1.27
C PHE A 183 -16.79 2.42 -2.05
N SER A 184 -15.57 1.98 -2.27
CA SER A 184 -14.67 2.61 -3.23
C SER A 184 -14.60 1.74 -4.48
N TYR A 185 -15.00 2.31 -5.62
CA TYR A 185 -14.82 1.65 -6.91
C TYR A 185 -13.67 2.31 -7.65
N GLY A 186 -12.85 1.48 -8.24
CA GLY A 186 -11.73 1.88 -9.05
C GLY A 186 -11.47 0.81 -10.10
N LEU A 187 -10.47 1.09 -10.91
CA LEU A 187 -9.93 0.11 -11.85
C LEU A 187 -9.32 -1.06 -11.08
N LYS A 188 -9.85 -2.27 -11.30
CA LYS A 188 -9.29 -3.50 -10.71
C LYS A 188 -8.31 -4.10 -11.70
N ILE A 189 -7.05 -4.27 -11.30
CA ILE A 189 -6.05 -4.94 -12.14
C ILE A 189 -6.32 -6.43 -12.08
N LEU A 190 -6.62 -7.05 -13.24
CA LEU A 190 -6.88 -8.48 -13.34
C LEU A 190 -5.60 -9.25 -13.62
N GLN A 191 -4.82 -8.77 -14.57
CA GLN A 191 -3.56 -9.36 -15.01
C GLN A 191 -2.63 -8.28 -15.53
N VAL A 192 -1.34 -8.57 -15.51
CA VAL A 192 -0.28 -7.71 -16.02
C VAL A 192 0.48 -8.47 -17.10
N TYR A 193 0.86 -7.78 -18.16
CA TYR A 193 1.69 -8.32 -19.21
C TYR A 193 2.97 -7.51 -19.29
N ASP A 194 4.10 -8.22 -19.34
CA ASP A 194 5.39 -7.63 -19.61
C ASP A 194 6.13 -8.52 -20.60
N SER A 195 6.39 -8.01 -21.80
CA SER A 195 7.34 -8.59 -22.75
C SER A 195 7.20 -10.11 -22.98
N GLY A 196 5.97 -10.63 -22.92
CA GLY A 196 5.63 -12.03 -23.19
C GLY A 196 5.34 -12.92 -21.97
N THR A 197 5.42 -12.38 -20.76
CA THR A 197 4.97 -13.02 -19.53
C THR A 197 3.68 -12.35 -19.02
N VAL A 198 2.79 -13.17 -18.47
CA VAL A 198 1.54 -12.70 -17.85
C VAL A 198 1.64 -12.99 -16.36
N PHE A 199 1.41 -11.96 -15.55
CA PHE A 199 1.46 -12.02 -14.10
C PHE A 199 0.09 -11.73 -13.49
N SER A 200 -0.22 -12.42 -12.39
CA SER A 200 -1.27 -11.99 -11.48
C SER A 200 -0.83 -10.73 -10.72
N PRO A 201 -1.79 -9.90 -10.27
CA PRO A 201 -1.47 -8.68 -9.52
C PRO A 201 -0.68 -8.96 -8.23
N ASP A 202 -0.84 -10.14 -7.64
CA ASP A 202 -0.21 -10.55 -6.38
C ASP A 202 1.33 -10.64 -6.49
N VAL A 203 1.86 -10.92 -7.69
CA VAL A 203 3.32 -10.98 -7.91
C VAL A 203 3.95 -9.59 -7.75
N LEU A 204 3.19 -8.53 -8.04
CA LEU A 204 3.64 -7.15 -7.87
C LEU A 204 3.52 -6.65 -6.42
N ASP A 205 2.82 -7.39 -5.55
CA ASP A 205 2.72 -7.06 -4.13
C ASP A 205 3.91 -7.59 -3.32
N ILE A 206 4.85 -8.32 -3.94
CA ILE A 206 6.07 -8.79 -3.28
C ILE A 206 6.98 -7.59 -3.03
N THR A 207 7.18 -7.27 -1.75
CA THR A 207 8.05 -6.16 -1.36
C THR A 207 9.51 -6.59 -1.36
N PRO A 208 10.47 -5.66 -1.56
CA PRO A 208 11.89 -5.99 -1.43
C PRO A 208 12.25 -6.44 0.00
N ASP A 209 11.46 -6.06 1.00
CA ASP A 209 11.67 -6.48 2.40
C ASP A 209 11.32 -7.95 2.62
N ASP A 210 10.28 -8.47 1.94
CA ASP A 210 9.96 -9.91 1.95
C ASP A 210 11.10 -10.73 1.34
N LEU A 211 11.70 -10.24 0.24
CA LEU A 211 12.85 -10.88 -0.40
C LEU A 211 14.09 -10.87 0.51
N ARG A 212 14.33 -9.77 1.22
CA ARG A 212 15.42 -9.67 2.20
C ARG A 212 15.20 -10.64 3.36
N ALA A 213 13.97 -10.74 3.88
CA ALA A 213 13.65 -11.67 4.96
C ALA A 213 13.92 -13.13 4.55
N ALA A 214 13.42 -13.54 3.37
CA ALA A 214 13.65 -14.88 2.83
C ALA A 214 15.15 -15.15 2.55
N PHE A 215 15.89 -14.16 2.06
CA PHE A 215 17.33 -14.28 1.85
C PHE A 215 18.09 -14.44 3.16
N VAL A 216 17.78 -13.64 4.17
CA VAL A 216 18.39 -13.72 5.51
C VAL A 216 18.07 -15.06 6.17
N GLU A 217 16.85 -15.57 6.01
CA GLU A 217 16.48 -16.91 6.47
C GLU A 217 17.31 -18.00 5.78
N GLY A 218 17.49 -17.92 4.46
CA GLY A 218 18.37 -18.82 3.71
C GLY A 218 19.81 -18.79 4.21
N VAL A 219 20.38 -17.59 4.43
CA VAL A 219 21.73 -17.43 4.99
C VAL A 219 21.84 -18.01 6.40
N ARG A 220 20.81 -17.82 7.25
CA ARG A 220 20.76 -18.40 8.60
C ARG A 220 20.76 -19.93 8.56
N ASN A 221 20.01 -20.53 7.65
CA ASN A 221 19.96 -21.99 7.49
C ASN A 221 21.29 -22.56 7.01
N VAL A 222 21.96 -21.89 6.05
CA VAL A 222 23.30 -22.29 5.60
C VAL A 222 24.32 -22.12 6.74
N ALA A 223 24.25 -21.04 7.50
CA ALA A 223 25.12 -20.78 8.64
C ALA A 223 24.93 -21.82 9.76
N SER A 224 23.69 -22.17 10.11
CA SER A 224 23.40 -23.15 11.16
C SER A 224 23.89 -24.55 10.80
N VAL A 225 23.69 -24.98 9.54
CA VAL A 225 24.20 -26.26 9.03
C VAL A 225 25.73 -26.28 9.01
N SER A 226 26.36 -25.21 8.51
CA SER A 226 27.83 -25.09 8.47
C SER A 226 28.44 -25.15 9.87
N LEU A 227 27.78 -24.54 10.87
CA LEU A 227 28.21 -24.58 12.27
C LEU A 227 28.08 -25.98 12.87
N ALA A 228 26.95 -26.68 12.62
CA ALA A 228 26.74 -28.03 13.13
C ALA A 228 27.75 -29.05 12.57
N ILE A 229 28.13 -28.89 11.30
CA ILE A 229 29.12 -29.75 10.63
C ILE A 229 30.56 -29.38 11.04
N GLY A 230 30.78 -28.18 11.60
CA GLY A 230 32.11 -27.67 11.93
C GLY A 230 32.92 -27.27 10.69
N TYR A 231 32.26 -27.02 9.56
CA TYR A 231 32.90 -26.60 8.32
C TYR A 231 33.00 -25.06 8.27
N PRO A 232 34.21 -24.48 8.18
CA PRO A 232 34.40 -23.04 8.17
C PRO A 232 34.02 -22.45 6.81
N THR A 233 32.85 -21.84 6.76
CA THR A 233 32.39 -20.96 5.66
C THR A 233 32.47 -19.51 6.13
N VAL A 234 32.50 -18.55 5.20
CA VAL A 234 32.56 -17.11 5.53
C VAL A 234 31.45 -16.70 6.50
N ALA A 235 30.28 -17.33 6.41
CA ALA A 235 29.16 -17.10 7.32
C ALA A 235 29.31 -17.81 8.68
N SER A 236 29.96 -18.98 8.76
CA SER A 236 30.08 -19.75 10.00
C SER A 236 31.29 -19.35 10.86
N VAL A 237 32.41 -18.90 10.26
CA VAL A 237 33.65 -18.56 10.99
C VAL A 237 33.43 -17.57 12.16
N PRO A 238 32.71 -16.45 12.00
CA PRO A 238 32.46 -15.52 13.11
C PRO A 238 31.67 -16.20 14.25
N HIS A 239 30.68 -17.03 13.89
CA HIS A 239 29.83 -17.71 14.85
C HIS A 239 30.59 -18.85 15.57
N SER A 240 31.52 -19.54 14.92
CA SER A 240 32.38 -20.55 15.55
C SER A 240 33.30 -19.95 16.61
N ILE A 241 33.91 -18.79 16.34
CA ILE A 241 34.77 -18.09 17.29
C ILE A 241 33.95 -17.59 18.49
N VAL A 242 32.79 -16.99 18.24
CA VAL A 242 31.88 -16.51 19.29
C VAL A 242 31.35 -17.66 20.14
N ASN A 243 31.02 -18.82 19.56
CA ASN A 243 30.59 -19.99 20.33
C ASN A 243 31.73 -20.55 21.19
N GLY A 244 32.97 -20.56 20.69
CA GLY A 244 34.15 -20.91 21.48
C GLY A 244 34.31 -20.01 22.71
N LEU A 245 34.20 -18.68 22.50
CA LEU A 245 34.21 -17.70 23.59
C LEU A 245 33.05 -17.89 24.57
N LYS A 246 31.81 -18.12 24.09
CA LYS A 246 30.64 -18.40 24.94
C LYS A 246 30.83 -19.63 25.82
N ASN A 247 31.40 -20.71 25.28
CA ASN A 247 31.65 -21.93 26.05
C ASN A 247 32.70 -21.69 27.14
N LEU A 248 33.76 -20.94 26.85
CA LEU A 248 34.78 -20.57 27.84
C LEU A 248 34.22 -19.64 28.92
N ILE A 249 33.37 -18.67 28.55
CA ILE A 249 32.68 -17.79 29.48
C ILE A 249 31.71 -18.59 30.36
N ALA A 250 30.96 -19.54 29.80
CA ALA A 250 30.05 -20.40 30.57
C ALA A 250 30.80 -21.22 31.63
N ILE A 251 31.93 -21.83 31.26
CA ILE A 251 32.80 -22.56 32.21
C ILE A 251 33.33 -21.61 33.29
N ALA A 252 33.80 -20.42 32.92
CA ALA A 252 34.33 -19.45 33.87
C ALA A 252 33.28 -18.89 34.85
N VAL A 253 32.01 -18.82 34.43
CA VAL A 253 30.87 -18.48 35.29
C VAL A 253 30.58 -19.60 36.29
N GLU A 254 30.62 -20.87 35.88
CA GLU A 254 30.36 -22.01 36.77
C GLU A 254 31.51 -22.29 37.76
N THR A 255 32.76 -22.07 37.35
CA THR A 255 33.94 -22.40 38.17
C THR A 255 34.55 -21.21 38.92
N ASP A 256 33.87 -20.06 38.94
CA ASP A 256 34.31 -18.82 39.60
C ASP A 256 35.70 -18.28 39.19
N ILE A 257 36.30 -18.77 38.11
CA ILE A 257 37.59 -18.31 37.59
C ILE A 257 37.43 -16.92 36.93
N THR A 258 38.25 -15.94 37.32
CA THR A 258 38.20 -14.58 36.77
C THR A 258 39.11 -14.43 35.55
N PHE A 259 38.56 -13.89 34.47
CA PHE A 259 39.26 -13.47 33.26
C PHE A 259 38.68 -12.12 32.83
N LYS A 260 39.47 -11.25 32.19
CA LYS A 260 39.06 -9.90 31.78
C LYS A 260 37.74 -9.85 30.98
N GLU A 261 37.46 -10.87 30.15
CA GLU A 261 36.22 -10.98 29.37
C GLU A 261 35.07 -11.68 30.14
N ALA A 262 35.40 -12.48 31.17
CA ALA A 262 34.42 -13.16 32.02
C ALA A 262 33.94 -12.28 33.19
N GLU A 263 34.70 -11.25 33.57
CA GLU A 263 34.32 -10.24 34.55
C GLU A 263 33.07 -9.47 34.11
N MET A 264 33.00 -9.09 32.83
CA MET A 264 31.82 -8.42 32.24
C MET A 264 30.56 -9.31 32.28
N ALA A 265 30.69 -10.62 32.08
CA ALA A 265 29.57 -11.56 32.16
C ALA A 265 29.13 -11.83 33.62
N LYS A 266 30.09 -11.85 34.56
CA LYS A 266 29.81 -11.96 36.00
C LYS A 266 29.17 -10.70 36.58
N GLU A 267 29.51 -9.52 36.06
CA GLU A 267 28.83 -8.26 36.40
C GLU A 267 27.40 -8.19 35.85
N TYR A 268 27.16 -8.70 34.63
CA TYR A 268 25.82 -8.84 34.06
C TYR A 268 24.90 -9.77 34.88
N LEU A 269 25.46 -10.86 35.43
CA LEU A 269 24.71 -11.80 36.28
C LEU A 269 24.50 -11.30 37.71
N LYS A 270 25.40 -10.46 38.23
CA LYS A 270 25.29 -9.88 39.58
C LYS A 270 24.36 -8.67 39.63
N ASP A 271 24.33 -7.83 38.60
CA ASP A 271 23.49 -6.63 38.52
C ASP A 271 22.78 -6.53 37.14
N PRO A 272 21.69 -7.27 36.91
CA PRO A 272 20.92 -7.19 35.65
C PRO A 272 20.25 -5.83 35.41
N SER A 273 20.17 -4.95 36.42
CA SER A 273 19.56 -3.62 36.34
C SER A 273 20.47 -2.54 35.76
N LYS A 274 21.81 -2.71 35.80
CA LYS A 274 22.76 -1.70 35.28
C LYS A 274 22.86 -1.67 33.75
N PHE A 275 22.43 -2.73 33.08
CA PHE A 275 22.43 -2.83 31.61
C PHE A 275 21.03 -2.99 30.99
N ALA A 276 19.96 -3.07 31.80
CA ALA A 276 18.58 -3.02 31.30
C ALA A 276 18.24 -1.67 30.62
N ALA A 277 19.02 -0.61 30.87
CA ALA A 277 18.93 0.64 30.12
C ALA A 277 19.46 0.52 28.67
N ALA A 278 20.21 -0.53 28.34
CA ALA A 278 20.75 -0.79 27.00
C ALA A 278 20.04 -1.94 26.25
N ALA A 279 19.12 -2.67 26.91
CA ALA A 279 18.49 -3.86 26.34
C ALA A 279 16.96 -3.88 26.54
N ALA A 280 16.25 -2.90 25.96
CA ALA A 280 14.99 -3.03 25.20
C ALA A 280 14.23 -1.68 25.07
N PRO A 281 13.49 -1.40 23.96
CA PRO A 281 13.23 -2.26 22.81
C PRO A 281 13.62 -1.62 21.46
N ALA A 282 14.22 -2.41 20.57
CA ALA A 282 14.07 -2.18 19.13
C ALA A 282 12.86 -2.99 18.65
N ALA A 283 11.67 -2.48 18.96
CA ALA A 283 10.40 -2.82 18.33
C ALA A 283 9.53 -1.55 18.28
N GLY A 284 9.21 -1.07 17.07
CA GLY A 284 8.43 0.14 16.77
C GLY A 284 9.31 1.40 16.74
N GLY A 285 9.43 2.18 15.67
CA GLY A 285 8.38 2.65 14.76
C GLY A 285 8.52 4.18 14.74
N GLY A 286 8.83 4.76 13.58
CA GLY A 286 8.98 6.20 13.47
C GLY A 286 7.68 6.92 13.75
N ALA A 287 7.72 7.96 14.58
CA ALA A 287 6.89 9.15 14.47
C ALA A 287 7.46 10.26 15.36
N ALA A 288 7.72 11.39 14.72
CA ALA A 288 7.98 12.68 15.34
C ALA A 288 6.83 13.10 16.27
N ALA A 289 7.15 13.84 17.34
CA ALA A 289 6.47 15.07 17.75
C ALA A 289 6.87 15.49 19.18
N THR A 290 7.54 16.64 19.26
CA THR A 290 7.24 17.79 20.15
C THR A 290 6.78 17.50 21.59
N LYS A 291 7.54 18.02 22.57
CA LYS A 291 6.95 18.56 23.81
C LYS A 291 7.65 19.86 24.26
N PRO A 292 6.91 20.74 24.96
CA PRO A 292 7.10 22.19 24.99
C PRO A 292 7.83 22.68 26.25
N GLU A 293 8.26 23.95 26.17
CA GLU A 293 8.63 24.85 27.26
C GLU A 293 7.58 24.89 28.39
N GLU A 294 8.01 24.99 29.66
CA GLU A 294 7.95 26.27 30.40
C GLU A 294 8.52 26.20 31.84
N ALA A 295 9.23 27.29 32.16
CA ALA A 295 9.30 27.98 33.45
C ALA A 295 10.09 27.38 34.64
N LYS A 296 11.29 27.93 34.86
CA LYS A 296 11.55 28.83 36.01
C LYS A 296 12.80 29.69 35.80
N LYS A 297 12.57 30.99 35.58
CA LYS A 297 13.43 32.15 35.92
C LYS A 297 13.75 32.13 37.44
N GLU A 298 14.73 32.78 38.05
CA GLU A 298 15.44 34.06 37.78
C GLU A 298 16.61 34.19 38.80
N GLU A 299 17.63 34.99 38.46
CA GLU A 299 18.66 35.69 39.30
C GLU A 299 20.04 35.59 38.59
N ALA A 300 20.37 36.47 37.64
CA ALA A 300 20.83 37.87 37.79
C ALA A 300 22.30 38.03 38.23
N LYS A 301 23.08 38.64 37.30
CA LYS A 301 24.06 39.75 37.45
C LYS A 301 25.53 39.52 37.06
N LYS A 302 25.93 40.44 36.16
CA LYS A 302 27.18 41.22 36.03
C LYS A 302 28.21 40.68 35.04
N GLU A 303 28.37 41.39 33.90
CA GLU A 303 29.43 42.43 33.61
C GLU A 303 30.80 41.76 33.42
N GLU A 304 31.72 42.07 32.51
CA GLU A 304 31.90 42.96 31.35
C GLU A 304 33.27 42.54 30.75
N SER A 305 33.51 42.74 29.44
CA SER A 305 34.78 42.87 28.69
C SER A 305 34.61 42.27 27.28
N GLU A 306 34.40 43.07 26.22
CA GLU A 306 35.41 43.81 25.42
C GLU A 306 36.45 42.85 24.81
N GLU A 307 36.29 42.52 23.53
CA GLU A 307 36.93 43.15 22.34
C GLU A 307 38.08 42.24 21.88
N GLU A 308 37.99 41.70 20.66
CA GLU A 308 39.08 41.71 19.68
C GLU A 308 38.59 41.18 18.31
N ASP A 309 38.88 41.99 17.30
CA ASP A 309 38.56 41.90 15.89
C ASP A 309 39.20 40.70 15.16
N ASP A 310 38.49 40.12 14.19
CA ASP A 310 39.04 39.71 12.88
C ASP A 310 37.89 39.26 11.95
N ASP A 311 37.17 40.23 11.37
CA ASP A 311 36.25 39.99 10.23
C ASP A 311 36.68 40.82 9.01
N MET A 312 37.66 40.26 8.30
CA MET A 312 37.75 40.14 6.84
C MET A 312 37.12 41.26 5.99
N GLY A 313 37.82 42.39 5.92
CA GLY A 313 37.57 43.47 4.97
C GLY A 313 38.54 43.48 3.76
N PHE A 314 37.95 43.33 2.57
CA PHE A 314 38.34 43.96 1.29
C PHE A 314 39.62 43.52 0.52
N GLY A 315 39.40 42.72 -0.53
CA GLY A 315 39.34 43.23 -1.91
C GLY A 315 40.60 43.21 -2.80
N LEU A 316 40.35 42.92 -4.09
CA LEU A 316 40.84 43.64 -5.30
C LEU A 316 41.70 42.83 -6.31
N PHE A 317 41.15 42.65 -7.52
CA PHE A 317 41.72 42.16 -8.81
C PHE A 317 41.99 40.66 -9.01
N ASP A 318 40.95 39.89 -9.38
CA ASP A 318 40.70 39.28 -10.72
C ASP A 318 39.23 38.80 -10.80
#